data_AF-A0A3N5YKM6-F1
#
_entry.id   AF-A0A3N5YKM6-F1
#
_cell.length_a   1.000
_cell.length_b   1.000
_cell.length_c   1.000
_cell.angle_alpha   90.00
_cell.angle_beta   90.00
_cell.angle_gamma   90.00
#
_symmetry.space_group_name_H-M   'P 1'
#
loop_
_entity.id
_entity.type
_entity.pdbx_description
1 polymer ?
#
loop_
_entity_poly.entity_id
_entity_poly.type
_entity_poly.pdbx_seq_one_letter_code
_entity_poly.pdbx_strand_id
1 'polypeptide(L)' 'MKVVHVLRSLEFGGAEKLVLELARRQKESGSADVSLACLKDGGLLMKEALSSGLSV' A
#
# COMPACT_ATOMS: atom_id res chain seq x y z
N MET A 1 -8.07 -9.40 -11.18
CA MET A 1 -6.68 -9.83 -10.88
C MET A 1 -6.36 -9.44 -9.44
N LYS A 2 -5.57 -10.23 -8.70
CA LYS A 2 -5.17 -9.90 -7.33
C LYS A 2 -3.71 -9.44 -7.31
N VAL A 3 -3.43 -8.33 -6.64
CA VAL A 3 -2.07 -7.77 -6.48
C VAL A 3 -1.80 -7.52 -5.01
N VAL A 4 -0.69 -8.06 -4.51
CA VAL A 4 -0.22 -7.83 -3.15
C VAL A 4 1.17 -7.21 -3.23
N HIS A 5 1.33 -6.00 -2.70
CA HIS A 5 2.65 -5.39 -2.57
C HIS A 5 3.23 -5.73 -1.21
N VAL A 6 4.36 -6.42 -1.20
CA VAL A 6 5.03 -6.82 0.05
C VAL A 6 6.16 -5.84 0.34
N LEU A 7 6.07 -5.17 1.49
CA LEU A 7 7.03 -4.18 1.97
C LEU A 7 7.66 -4.64 3.27
N ARG A 8 8.83 -4.09 3.60
CA ARG A 8 9.44 -4.31 4.91
C ARG A 8 8.67 -3.59 6.03
N SER A 9 8.18 -2.38 5.77
CA SER A 9 7.48 -1.51 6.72
C SER A 9 6.73 -0.40 5.96
N LEU A 10 5.81 0.30 6.64
CA LEU A 10 5.22 1.56 6.16
C LEU A 10 5.83 2.80 6.83
N GLU A 11 7.10 2.70 7.19
CA GLU A 11 7.89 3.88 7.55
C GLU A 11 8.05 4.82 6.36
N PHE A 12 8.29 6.10 6.63
CA PHE A 12 8.47 7.06 5.55
C PHE A 12 9.77 6.75 4.77
N GLY A 13 9.61 6.37 3.51
CA GLY A 13 10.70 6.11 2.59
C GLY A 13 10.26 6.30 1.13
N GLY A 14 11.24 6.35 0.22
CA GLY A 14 10.98 6.60 -1.19
C GLY A 14 10.23 5.46 -1.88
N ALA A 15 10.63 4.22 -1.59
CA ALA A 15 9.99 3.03 -2.16
C ALA A 15 8.58 2.84 -1.62
N GLU A 16 8.39 3.05 -0.32
CA GLU A 16 7.11 2.92 0.37
C GLU A 16 6.10 3.92 -0.19
N LYS A 17 6.48 5.18 -0.39
CA LYS A 17 5.60 6.18 -1.04
C LYS A 17 5.24 5.81 -2.47
N LEU A 18 6.22 5.34 -3.25
CA LEU A 18 5.99 4.91 -4.63
C LEU A 18 4.97 3.77 -4.68
N VAL A 19 5.16 2.75 -3.84
CA VAL A 19 4.29 1.58 -3.78
C VAL A 19 2.88 1.98 -3.31
N LEU A 20 2.78 2.88 -2.33
CA LEU A 20 1.49 3.39 -1.85
C LEU A 20 0.71 4.09 -2.98
N GLU A 21 1.37 4.99 -3.71
CA GLU A 21 0.77 5.73 -4.83
C GLU A 21 0.40 4.79 -5.98
N LEU A 22 1.24 3.80 -6.29
CA LEU A 22 0.95 2.80 -7.30
C LEU A 22 -0.25 1.95 -6.89
N ALA A 23 -0.29 1.45 -5.66
CA ALA A 23 -1.37 0.63 -5.15
C ALA A 23 -2.69 1.41 -5.15
N ARG A 24 -2.66 2.69 -4.77
CA ARG A 24 -3.81 3.60 -4.85
C ARG A 24 -4.34 3.72 -6.27
N ARG A 25 -3.48 4.03 -7.24
CA ARG A 25 -3.88 4.13 -8.66
C ARG A 25 -4.41 2.81 -9.22
N GLN A 26 -3.80 1.69 -8.86
CA GLN A 26 -4.26 0.37 -9.28
C GLN A 26 -5.66 0.08 -8.72
N LYS A 27 -5.92 0.42 -7.46
CA LYS A 27 -7.23 0.28 -6.84
C LYS A 27 -8.26 1.20 -7.49
N GLU A 28 -7.94 2.48 -7.69
CA GLU A 28 -8.81 3.48 -8.35
C GLU A 28 -9.15 3.08 -9.78
N SER A 29 -8.26 2.38 -10.48
CA SER A 29 -8.52 1.87 -11.84
C SER A 29 -9.59 0.77 -11.93
N GLY A 30 -9.96 0.15 -10.80
CA GLY A 30 -10.89 -0.98 -10.74
C GLY A 30 -10.38 -2.26 -11.42
N SER A 31 -9.15 -2.26 -11.94
CA SER A 31 -8.60 -3.35 -12.75
C SER A 31 -8.05 -4.51 -11.90
N ALA A 32 -7.76 -4.23 -10.63
CA ALA A 32 -7.22 -5.20 -9.69
C ALA A 32 -7.78 -5.02 -8.28
N ASP A 33 -7.86 -6.13 -7.56
CA ASP A 33 -8.03 -6.15 -6.11
C ASP A 33 -6.63 -6.05 -5.47
N VAL A 34 -6.39 -4.96 -4.74
CA VAL A 34 -5.05 -4.53 -4.32
C VAL A 34 -4.97 -4.47 -2.79
N SER A 35 -3.90 -5.07 -2.25
CA SER A 35 -3.55 -5.03 -0.83
C SER A 35 -2.06 -4.81 -0.63
N LEU A 36 -1.70 -4.38 0.57
CA LEU A 36 -0.34 -4.28 1.06
C LEU A 36 -0.12 -5.40 2.09
N ALA A 37 1.11 -5.85 2.24
CA ALA A 37 1.53 -6.70 3.34
C ALA A 37 2.88 -6.23 3.84
N CYS A 38 3.03 -6.07 5.16
CA CYS A 38 4.25 -5.54 5.77
C CYS A 38 4.88 -6.53 6.74
N LEU A 39 6.22 -6.64 6.71
CA LEU A 39 6.95 -7.48 7.67
C LEU A 39 7.01 -6.88 9.08
N LYS A 40 6.86 -5.55 9.19
CA LYS A 40 6.77 -4.81 10.44
C LYS A 40 5.43 -4.08 10.49
N ASP A 41 4.82 -4.09 11.67
CA ASP A 41 3.57 -3.38 11.91
C ASP A 41 3.77 -1.85 11.96
N GLY A 42 2.76 -1.12 11.51
CA GLY A 42 2.68 0.33 11.63
C GLY A 42 3.61 1.11 10.69
N GLY A 43 3.90 2.35 11.10
CA GLY A 43 4.68 3.32 10.33
C GLY A 43 3.86 4.54 9.91
N LEU A 44 4.56 5.62 9.57
CA LEU A 44 3.97 6.92 9.27
C LEU A 44 2.97 6.89 8.10
N LEU A 45 3.12 5.95 7.17
CA LEU A 45 2.26 5.81 5.99
C LEU A 45 1.07 4.87 6.20
N MET A 46 0.95 4.20 7.35
CA MET A 46 -0.15 3.28 7.65
C MET A 46 -1.51 3.96 7.54
N LYS A 47 -1.63 5.17 8.11
CA LYS A 47 -2.86 5.96 8.05
C LYS A 47 -3.25 6.31 6.62
N GLU A 48 -2.26 6.64 5.79
CA GLU A 48 -2.45 7.01 4.39
C GLU A 48 -2.92 5.82 3.54
N ALA A 49 -2.34 4.63 3.78
CA ALA A 49 -2.77 3.38 3.14
C ALA A 49 -4.24 3.08 3.44
N LEU A 50 -4.61 3.09 4.73
CA LEU A 50 -5.97 2.80 5.18
C LEU A 50 -6.97 3.85 4.67
N SER A 51 -6.61 5.14 4.66
CA SER A 51 -7.48 6.20 4.12
C SER A 51 -7.67 6.09 2.60
N SER A 52 -6.74 5.47 1.90
CA SER A 52 -6.85 5.15 0.47
C SER A 52 -7.67 3.87 0.22
N GLY A 53 -8.25 3.30 1.27
CA GLY A 53 -9.01 2.05 1.24
C GLY A 53 -8.15 0.81 1.04
N LEU A 54 -6.82 0.91 1.08
CA LEU A 54 -5.94 -0.26 0.95
C LEU A 54 -6.03 -1.10 2.22
N SER A 55 -6.14 -2.41 2.04
CA SER A 55 -5.94 -3.38 3.13
C SER A 55 -4.44 -3.54 3.35
N VAL A 56 -3.99 -3.52 4.60
CA VAL A 56 -2.59 -3.69 5.01
C VAL A 56 -2.50 -4.85 5.99
#